data_AF-A0A816ZP46-F1
#
_entry.id   AF-A0A816ZP46-F1
#
_cell.length_a   1.000
_cell.length_b   1.000
_cell.length_c   1.000
_cell.angle_alpha   90.00
_cell.angle_beta   90.00
_cell.angle_gamma   90.00
#
_symmetry.space_group_name_H-M   'P 1'
#
loop_
_entity.id
_entity.type
_entity.pdbx_description
1 polymer ?
#
loop_
_entity_poly.entity_id
_entity_poly.type
_entity_poly.pdbx_seq_one_letter_code
_entity_poly.pdbx_strand_id
1 'polypeptide(L)'
;MQLALNKTIALVNEHASILRQHEDALRIVLSQTVFLSTRLASVVHSIETHLIHSSIEKILSNELNLLFAHRQDISRVVDSILQAMNIIGDEIGSSLPTIEIITRMLVRQQIDFVQTIAIESTNDNSLIGNLMFTSFFAAPNKNQVPFALYELIPIPFNQDNKRLRLAQMPAYLGINSKSHRFIRWSKEEAAACDFLQMTTCRESPVR
;
A
#
# COMPACT_ATOMS: atom_id res chain seq x y z
N MET A 1 -68.87 -34.81 -31.51
CA MET A 1 -68.12 -33.57 -31.79
C MET A 1 -67.85 -32.74 -30.53
N GLN A 2 -68.84 -32.55 -29.64
CA GLN A 2 -68.68 -31.79 -28.38
C GLN A 2 -67.65 -32.39 -27.41
N LEU A 3 -67.52 -33.71 -27.32
CA LEU A 3 -66.58 -34.38 -26.40
C LEU A 3 -65.10 -34.13 -26.77
N ALA A 4 -64.80 -34.08 -28.08
CA ALA A 4 -63.46 -33.79 -28.57
C ALA A 4 -63.08 -32.32 -28.29
N LEU A 5 -64.02 -31.38 -28.53
CA LEU A 5 -63.82 -29.95 -28.27
C LEU A 5 -63.53 -29.66 -26.79
N ASN A 6 -64.28 -30.30 -25.88
CA ASN A 6 -64.08 -30.12 -24.44
C ASN A 6 -62.70 -30.65 -23.98
N LYS A 7 -62.25 -31.77 -24.57
CA LYS A 7 -60.93 -32.34 -24.28
C LYS A 7 -59.79 -31.43 -24.78
N THR A 8 -59.95 -30.78 -25.93
CA THR A 8 -58.98 -29.81 -26.44
C THR A 8 -58.94 -28.53 -25.59
N ILE A 9 -60.10 -28.03 -25.14
CA ILE A 9 -60.18 -26.85 -24.25
C ILE A 9 -59.50 -27.13 -22.91
N ALA A 10 -59.71 -28.31 -22.33
CA ALA A 10 -59.05 -28.72 -21.10
C ALA A 10 -57.51 -28.76 -21.26
N LEU A 11 -57.03 -29.34 -22.36
CA LEU A 11 -55.59 -29.44 -22.64
C LEU A 11 -54.94 -28.07 -22.87
N VAL A 12 -55.63 -27.16 -23.57
CA VAL A 12 -55.15 -25.78 -23.78
C VAL A 12 -55.09 -25.01 -22.46
N ASN A 13 -56.09 -25.17 -21.59
CA ASN A 13 -56.09 -24.53 -20.27
C ASN A 13 -54.97 -25.06 -19.37
N GLU A 14 -54.67 -26.36 -19.43
CA GLU A 14 -53.55 -26.97 -18.71
C GLU A 14 -52.21 -26.42 -19.19
N HIS A 15 -51.98 -26.37 -20.50
CA HIS A 15 -50.79 -25.76 -21.07
C HIS A 15 -50.66 -24.27 -20.74
N ALA A 16 -51.76 -23.51 -20.76
CA ALA A 16 -51.77 -22.10 -20.38
C ALA A 16 -51.42 -21.91 -18.88
N SER A 17 -51.86 -22.83 -18.02
CA SER A 17 -51.49 -22.83 -16.60
C SER A 17 -50.00 -23.10 -16.40
N ILE A 18 -49.43 -24.06 -17.12
CA ILE A 18 -47.99 -24.39 -17.07
C ILE A 18 -47.14 -23.21 -17.57
N LEU A 19 -47.56 -22.56 -18.66
CA LEU A 19 -46.88 -21.37 -19.19
C LEU A 19 -46.87 -20.22 -18.18
N ARG A 20 -47.98 -19.97 -17.48
CA ARG A 20 -48.04 -18.96 -16.40
C ARG A 20 -47.11 -19.30 -15.24
N GLN A 21 -47.07 -20.57 -14.83
CA GLN A 21 -46.13 -21.01 -13.78
C GLN A 21 -44.66 -20.81 -14.18
N HIS A 22 -44.32 -21.07 -15.44
CA HIS A 22 -42.97 -20.79 -15.94
C HIS A 22 -42.66 -19.30 -16.03
N GLU A 23 -43.63 -18.47 -16.44
CA GLU A 23 -43.48 -17.01 -16.45
C GLU A 23 -43.22 -16.46 -15.03
N ASP A 24 -43.98 -16.94 -14.04
CA ASP A 24 -43.79 -16.57 -12.64
C ASP A 24 -42.42 -17.03 -12.11
N ALA A 25 -42.02 -18.27 -12.42
CA ALA A 25 -40.71 -18.80 -12.04
C ALA A 25 -39.57 -17.99 -12.68
N LEU A 26 -39.68 -17.64 -13.97
CA LEU A 26 -38.71 -16.80 -14.66
C LEU A 26 -38.63 -15.42 -14.02
N ARG A 27 -39.77 -14.82 -13.66
CA ARG A 27 -39.81 -13.52 -12.98
C ARG A 27 -39.11 -13.56 -11.63
N ILE A 28 -39.29 -14.64 -10.86
CA ILE A 28 -38.59 -14.86 -9.59
C ILE A 28 -37.08 -14.95 -9.82
N VAL A 29 -36.63 -15.79 -10.77
CA VAL A 29 -35.20 -15.94 -11.09
C VAL A 29 -34.58 -14.62 -11.55
N LEU A 30 -35.30 -13.84 -12.37
CA LEU A 30 -34.83 -12.55 -12.85
C LEU A 30 -34.69 -11.55 -11.69
N SER A 31 -35.66 -11.52 -10.77
CA SER A 31 -35.59 -10.70 -9.56
C SER A 31 -34.43 -11.08 -8.63
N GLN A 32 -34.17 -12.39 -8.47
CA GLN A 32 -33.04 -12.89 -7.70
C GLN A 32 -31.70 -12.52 -8.36
N THR A 33 -31.62 -12.58 -9.68
CA THR A 33 -30.41 -12.21 -10.43
C THR A 33 -30.10 -10.72 -10.25
N VAL A 34 -31.10 -9.86 -10.35
CA VAL A 34 -30.95 -8.41 -10.10
C VAL A 34 -30.54 -8.14 -8.65
N PHE A 35 -31.15 -8.84 -7.69
CA PHE A 35 -30.79 -8.74 -6.28
C PHE A 35 -29.35 -9.17 -6.01
N LEU A 36 -28.91 -10.29 -6.59
CA LEU A 36 -27.53 -10.77 -6.44
C LEU A 36 -26.54 -9.80 -7.10
N SER A 37 -26.86 -9.27 -8.28
CA SER A 37 -26.03 -8.30 -8.99
C SER A 37 -25.82 -7.03 -8.17
N THR A 38 -26.89 -6.48 -7.60
CA THR A 38 -26.81 -5.27 -6.76
C THR A 38 -26.02 -5.52 -5.47
N ARG A 39 -26.21 -6.69 -4.84
CA ARG A 39 -25.48 -7.07 -3.64
C ARG A 39 -24.00 -7.31 -3.92
N LEU A 40 -23.66 -7.93 -5.05
CA LEU A 40 -22.28 -8.11 -5.49
C LEU A 40 -21.60 -6.76 -5.73
N ALA A 41 -22.27 -5.84 -6.45
CA ALA A 41 -21.75 -4.50 -6.69
C ALA A 41 -21.50 -3.74 -5.37
N SER A 42 -22.41 -3.85 -4.41
CA SER A 42 -22.22 -3.26 -3.07
C SER A 42 -21.04 -3.88 -2.31
N VAL A 43 -20.85 -5.20 -2.39
CA VAL A 43 -19.70 -5.89 -1.77
C VAL A 43 -18.39 -5.45 -2.43
N VAL A 44 -18.33 -5.41 -3.75
CA VAL A 44 -17.16 -4.92 -4.50
C VAL A 44 -16.81 -3.50 -4.08
N HIS A 45 -17.80 -2.60 -4.05
CA HIS A 45 -17.59 -1.22 -3.63
C HIS A 45 -17.09 -1.10 -2.17
N SER A 46 -17.64 -1.92 -1.26
CA SER A 46 -17.18 -1.96 0.12
C SER A 46 -15.75 -2.47 0.25
N ILE A 47 -15.36 -3.47 -0.55
CA ILE A 47 -14.00 -4.01 -0.58
C ILE A 47 -13.03 -2.95 -1.12
N GLU A 48 -13.37 -2.29 -2.24
CA GLU A 48 -12.55 -1.22 -2.83
C GLU A 48 -12.33 -0.08 -1.84
N THR A 49 -13.39 0.38 -1.18
CA THR A 49 -13.32 1.46 -0.18
C THR A 49 -12.41 1.06 0.99
N HIS A 50 -12.57 -0.17 1.50
CA HIS A 50 -11.73 -0.68 2.59
C HIS A 50 -10.26 -0.81 2.16
N LEU A 51 -9.99 -1.30 0.95
CA LEU A 51 -8.64 -1.42 0.42
C LEU A 51 -7.96 -0.06 0.28
N ILE A 52 -8.68 0.96 -0.20
CA ILE A 52 -8.18 2.33 -0.30
C ILE A 52 -7.89 2.89 1.10
N HIS A 53 -8.82 2.73 2.05
CA HIS A 53 -8.62 3.22 3.41
C HIS A 53 -7.40 2.57 4.07
N SER A 54 -7.31 1.24 4.03
CA SER A 54 -6.17 0.48 4.59
C SER A 54 -4.86 0.87 3.92
N SER A 55 -4.90 1.15 2.62
CA SER A 55 -3.75 1.60 1.85
C SER A 55 -3.26 2.99 2.27
N ILE A 56 -4.17 3.92 2.48
CA ILE A 56 -3.86 5.25 2.98
C ILE A 56 -3.30 5.16 4.39
N GLU A 57 -3.91 4.36 5.26
CA GLU A 57 -3.43 4.14 6.63
C GLU A 57 -2.00 3.60 6.67
N LYS A 58 -1.69 2.59 5.83
CA LYS A 58 -0.32 2.06 5.71
C LYS A 58 0.69 3.11 5.23
N ILE A 59 0.31 3.91 4.24
CA ILE A 59 1.16 4.99 3.72
C ILE A 59 1.42 6.04 4.81
N LEU A 60 0.39 6.42 5.58
CA LEU A 60 0.52 7.36 6.70
C LEU A 60 1.37 6.79 7.84
N SER A 61 1.33 5.48 8.05
CA SER A 61 2.16 4.76 9.02
C SER A 61 3.57 4.43 8.54
N ASN A 62 3.97 4.87 7.34
CA ASN A 62 5.25 4.52 6.69
C ASN A 62 5.48 3.00 6.54
N GLU A 63 4.40 2.24 6.40
CA GLU A 63 4.45 0.82 6.09
C GLU A 63 4.35 0.59 4.58
N LEU A 64 5.10 -0.38 4.07
CA LEU A 64 5.07 -0.72 2.65
C LEU A 64 3.66 -1.19 2.25
N ASN A 65 2.99 -0.38 1.46
CA ASN A 65 1.74 -0.77 0.87
C ASN A 65 1.93 -1.56 -0.45
N LEU A 66 1.63 -2.86 -0.41
CA LEU A 66 1.52 -3.74 -1.57
C LEU A 66 0.10 -4.28 -1.78
N LEU A 67 -0.92 -3.70 -1.12
CA LEU A 67 -2.30 -4.21 -1.17
C LEU A 67 -2.90 -4.19 -2.58
N PHE A 68 -2.44 -3.26 -3.42
CA PHE A 68 -2.84 -3.14 -4.82
C PHE A 68 -1.95 -3.90 -5.80
N ALA A 69 -0.83 -4.48 -5.34
CA ALA A 69 -0.01 -5.33 -6.18
C ALA A 69 -0.71 -6.68 -6.38
N HIS A 70 -0.83 -7.12 -7.62
CA HIS A 70 -1.35 -8.44 -7.90
C HIS A 70 -0.44 -9.49 -7.27
N ARG A 71 -1.02 -10.54 -6.65
CA ARG A 71 -0.28 -11.51 -5.83
C ARG A 71 0.89 -12.17 -6.58
N GLN A 72 0.75 -12.35 -7.89
CA GLN A 72 1.78 -12.94 -8.75
C GLN A 72 2.94 -11.98 -9.07
N ASP A 73 2.71 -10.68 -8.95
CA ASP A 73 3.71 -9.65 -9.22
C ASP A 73 4.47 -9.21 -7.97
N ILE A 74 3.95 -9.53 -6.77
CA ILE A 74 4.61 -9.20 -5.50
C ILE A 74 6.06 -9.70 -5.47
N SER A 75 6.32 -10.95 -5.86
CA SER A 75 7.69 -11.49 -5.88
C SER A 75 8.59 -10.75 -6.86
N ARG A 76 8.06 -10.40 -8.05
CA ARG A 76 8.81 -9.64 -9.06
C ARG A 76 9.14 -8.23 -8.59
N VAL A 77 8.21 -7.58 -7.89
CA VAL A 77 8.43 -6.26 -7.29
C VAL A 77 9.51 -6.34 -6.22
N VAL A 78 9.43 -7.35 -5.34
CA VAL A 78 10.45 -7.62 -4.31
C VAL A 78 11.82 -7.84 -4.94
N ASP A 79 11.92 -8.71 -5.95
CA ASP A 79 13.18 -9.01 -6.64
C ASP A 79 13.74 -7.77 -7.34
N SER A 80 12.89 -6.98 -7.99
CA SER A 80 13.29 -5.74 -8.65
C SER A 80 13.84 -4.71 -7.66
N ILE A 81 13.21 -4.60 -6.48
CA ILE A 81 13.70 -3.73 -5.40
C ILE A 81 15.05 -4.24 -4.91
N LEU A 82 15.18 -5.53 -4.57
CA LEU A 82 16.44 -6.11 -4.09
C LEU A 82 17.58 -5.92 -5.10
N GLN A 83 17.30 -6.13 -6.38
CA GLN A 83 18.27 -5.96 -7.46
C GLN A 83 18.68 -4.50 -7.61
N ALA A 84 17.72 -3.56 -7.63
CA ALA A 84 18.00 -2.13 -7.68
C ALA A 84 18.81 -1.66 -6.46
N MET A 85 18.61 -2.32 -5.33
CA MET A 85 19.29 -2.03 -4.07
C MET A 85 20.63 -2.75 -3.90
N ASN A 86 20.99 -3.63 -4.85
CA ASN A 86 22.22 -4.41 -4.82
C ASN A 86 22.39 -5.20 -3.49
N ILE A 87 21.27 -5.70 -2.95
CA ILE A 87 21.27 -6.58 -1.78
C ILE A 87 21.47 -8.00 -2.28
N ILE A 88 22.63 -8.59 -1.99
CA ILE A 88 22.95 -9.96 -2.35
C ILE A 88 22.37 -10.85 -1.24
N GLY A 89 21.47 -11.78 -1.61
CA GLY A 89 20.67 -12.57 -0.68
C GLY A 89 21.46 -13.42 0.33
N ASP A 90 22.77 -13.59 0.14
CA ASP A 90 23.64 -14.40 1.00
C ASP A 90 24.10 -13.69 2.29
N GLU A 91 24.05 -12.35 2.38
CA GLU A 91 24.46 -11.62 3.60
C GLU A 91 23.32 -11.38 4.60
N ILE A 92 22.07 -11.67 4.21
CA ILE A 92 20.91 -11.56 5.09
C ILE A 92 20.80 -12.86 5.88
N GLY A 93 21.69 -13.03 6.86
CA GLY A 93 21.60 -14.13 7.82
C GLY A 93 20.25 -14.12 8.53
N SER A 94 19.41 -15.12 8.22
CA SER A 94 18.34 -15.78 9.02
C SER A 94 17.42 -14.97 9.96
N SER A 95 17.48 -13.64 10.04
CA SER A 95 16.92 -12.87 11.16
C SER A 95 15.78 -11.93 10.77
N LEU A 96 15.71 -11.46 9.53
CA LEU A 96 14.67 -10.52 9.09
C LEU A 96 14.04 -10.95 7.76
N PRO A 97 12.70 -11.06 7.68
CA PRO A 97 11.98 -11.30 6.43
C PRO A 97 12.31 -10.23 5.38
N THR A 98 12.47 -10.63 4.12
CA THR A 98 12.77 -9.75 2.98
C THR A 98 11.82 -8.55 2.87
N ILE A 99 10.53 -8.77 3.17
CA ILE A 99 9.53 -7.71 3.15
C ILE A 99 9.78 -6.64 4.22
N GLU A 100 10.33 -7.05 5.36
CA GLU A 100 10.66 -6.15 6.46
C GLU A 100 11.90 -5.32 6.11
N ILE A 101 12.88 -5.93 5.44
CA ILE A 101 14.04 -5.24 4.90
C ILE A 101 13.58 -4.18 3.88
N ILE A 102 12.72 -4.55 2.94
CA ILE A 102 12.14 -3.62 1.95
C ILE A 102 11.35 -2.50 2.62
N THR A 103 10.55 -2.84 3.63
CA THR A 103 9.77 -1.85 4.39
C THR A 103 10.68 -0.88 5.14
N ARG A 104 11.76 -1.36 5.75
CA ARG A 104 12.76 -0.51 6.42
C ARG A 104 13.50 0.42 5.47
N MET A 105 13.60 0.03 4.20
CA MET A 105 14.26 0.80 3.14
C MET A 105 13.32 1.77 2.44
N LEU A 106 12.02 1.72 2.74
CA LEU A 106 11.04 2.66 2.21
C LEU A 106 11.26 4.05 2.80
N VAL A 107 11.57 5.01 1.94
CA VAL A 107 11.79 6.42 2.30
C VAL A 107 10.48 7.18 2.29
N ARG A 108 9.64 6.90 1.28
CA ARG A 108 8.40 7.63 1.06
C ARG A 108 7.47 6.81 0.19
N GLN A 109 6.17 6.91 0.44
CA GLN A 109 5.14 6.57 -0.54
C GLN A 109 4.32 7.81 -0.88
N GLN A 110 3.96 7.95 -2.14
CA GLN A 110 3.13 9.04 -2.66
C GLN A 110 1.95 8.46 -3.43
N ILE A 111 0.80 9.11 -3.30
CA ILE A 111 -0.40 8.81 -4.06
C ILE A 111 -0.63 9.98 -5.01
N ASP A 112 -0.72 9.69 -6.29
CA ASP A 112 -1.03 10.67 -7.34
C ASP A 112 -2.29 10.23 -8.08
N PHE A 113 -3.19 11.16 -8.34
CA PHE A 113 -4.35 10.92 -9.19
C PHE A 113 -4.13 11.59 -10.54
N VAL A 114 -4.05 10.79 -11.59
CA VAL A 114 -3.88 11.26 -12.98
C VAL A 114 -5.22 11.15 -13.68
N GLN A 115 -5.87 12.29 -13.90
CA GLN A 115 -7.16 12.35 -14.57
C GLN A 115 -7.04 11.94 -16.05
N THR A 116 -7.93 11.07 -16.53
CA THR A 116 -7.99 10.72 -17.95
C THR A 116 -8.82 11.80 -18.66
N ILE A 117 -8.19 12.52 -19.59
CA ILE A 117 -8.81 13.67 -20.29
C ILE A 117 -9.92 13.22 -21.25
N ALA A 118 -9.93 11.94 -21.64
CA ALA A 118 -11.00 11.31 -22.39
C ALA A 118 -11.75 10.33 -21.48
N ILE A 119 -13.04 10.58 -21.24
CA ILE A 119 -13.94 9.61 -20.63
C ILE A 119 -14.15 8.53 -21.69
N GLU A 120 -13.31 7.50 -21.69
CA GLU A 120 -13.55 6.30 -22.48
C GLU A 120 -14.77 5.62 -21.89
N SER A 121 -15.94 5.87 -22.48
CA SER A 121 -17.20 5.24 -22.11
C SER A 121 -17.23 3.81 -22.66
N THR A 122 -16.38 2.94 -22.11
CA THR A 122 -16.58 1.50 -22.29
C THR A 122 -17.67 1.08 -21.30
N ASN A 123 -18.85 0.79 -21.84
CA ASN A 123 -20.02 0.17 -21.22
C ASN A 123 -19.95 -0.01 -19.68
N ASP A 124 -20.72 0.82 -18.97
CA ASP A 124 -21.02 0.83 -17.53
C ASP A 124 -19.96 1.24 -16.50
N ASN A 125 -18.67 1.40 -16.85
CA ASN A 125 -17.67 1.96 -15.92
C ASN A 125 -16.90 3.11 -16.56
N SER A 126 -17.32 4.36 -16.29
CA SER A 126 -16.57 5.55 -16.70
C SER A 126 -15.27 5.66 -15.91
N LEU A 127 -14.13 5.40 -16.54
CA LEU A 127 -12.81 5.63 -15.96
C LEU A 127 -12.57 7.15 -15.86
N ILE A 128 -12.57 7.69 -14.64
CA ILE A 128 -12.32 9.12 -14.39
C ILE A 128 -10.83 9.47 -14.28
N GLY A 129 -9.97 8.47 -14.11
CA GLY A 129 -8.53 8.65 -13.94
C GLY A 129 -7.85 7.42 -13.34
N ASN A 130 -6.54 7.49 -13.27
CA ASN A 130 -5.69 6.46 -12.68
C ASN A 130 -5.15 6.94 -11.33
N LEU A 131 -5.30 6.09 -10.31
CA LEU A 131 -4.65 6.29 -9.02
C LEU A 131 -3.29 5.58 -9.04
N MET A 132 -2.22 6.35 -8.89
CA MET A 132 -0.84 5.87 -8.95
C MET A 132 -0.22 5.91 -7.55
N PHE A 133 0.36 4.78 -7.13
CA PHE A 133 1.11 4.65 -5.88
C PHE A 133 2.59 4.55 -6.21
N THR A 134 3.36 5.58 -5.84
CA THR A 134 4.81 5.64 -6.08
C THR A 134 5.54 5.39 -4.77
N SER A 135 6.43 4.39 -4.75
CA SER A 135 7.25 4.05 -3.58
C SER A 135 8.71 4.38 -3.85
N PHE A 136 9.33 5.13 -2.94
CA PHE A 136 10.73 5.54 -2.99
C PHE A 136 11.53 4.74 -1.96
N PHE A 137 12.60 4.10 -2.39
CA PHE A 137 13.45 3.28 -1.54
C PHE A 137 14.86 3.89 -1.43
N ALA A 138 15.46 3.78 -0.25
CA ALA A 138 16.83 4.17 0.00
C ALA A 138 17.76 3.05 -0.49
N ALA A 139 18.38 3.24 -1.65
CA ALA A 139 19.42 2.35 -2.13
C ALA A 139 20.76 2.69 -1.45
N PRO A 140 21.46 1.71 -0.82
CA PRO A 140 22.81 1.93 -0.34
C PRO A 140 23.72 2.20 -1.54
N ASN A 141 24.38 3.35 -1.55
CA ASN A 141 25.38 3.64 -2.59
C ASN A 141 26.62 2.81 -2.29
N LYS A 142 27.15 2.06 -3.28
CA LYS A 142 28.42 1.32 -3.14
C LYS A 142 29.61 2.22 -2.72
N ASN A 143 29.47 3.52 -2.95
CA ASN A 143 30.45 4.55 -2.56
C ASN A 143 30.07 5.30 -1.27
N GLN A 144 29.09 4.82 -0.47
CA GLN A 144 28.77 5.43 0.81
C GLN A 144 29.99 5.36 1.72
N VAL A 145 30.47 6.54 2.10
CA VAL A 145 31.63 6.64 2.99
C VAL A 145 31.12 6.36 4.41
N PRO A 146 31.57 5.29 5.08
CA PRO A 146 31.02 4.88 6.37
C PRO A 146 31.26 5.97 7.42
N PHE A 147 30.22 6.36 8.14
CA PHE A 147 30.31 7.23 9.29
C PHE A 147 30.38 6.36 10.55
N ALA A 148 31.32 6.65 11.45
CA ALA A 148 31.28 6.15 12.82
C ALA A 148 30.26 6.98 13.59
N LEU A 149 29.27 6.32 14.18
CA LEU A 149 28.20 6.99 14.89
C LEU A 149 28.50 7.08 16.39
N TYR A 150 28.22 8.26 16.96
CA TYR A 150 28.37 8.56 18.38
C TYR A 150 27.07 9.13 18.92
N GLU A 151 26.55 8.56 20.00
CA GLU A 151 25.50 9.18 20.79
C GLU A 151 26.11 10.24 21.71
N LEU A 152 25.55 11.45 21.70
CA LEU A 152 26.03 12.56 22.50
C LEU A 152 25.24 12.66 23.80
N ILE A 153 25.93 12.46 24.92
CA ILE A 153 25.37 12.60 26.26
C ILE A 153 25.66 14.01 26.78
N PRO A 154 24.67 14.91 26.89
CA PRO A 154 24.89 16.27 27.35
C PRO A 154 25.18 16.27 28.85
N ILE A 155 26.43 16.52 29.22
CA ILE A 155 26.84 16.70 30.61
C ILE A 155 26.69 18.17 30.98
N PRO A 156 25.87 18.53 31.99
CA PRO A 156 25.78 19.90 32.45
C PRO A 156 27.09 20.32 33.14
N PHE A 157 27.52 21.55 32.89
CA PHE A 157 28.72 22.13 33.49
C PHE A 157 28.37 23.35 34.32
N ASN A 158 29.21 23.67 35.30
CA ASN A 158 29.03 24.82 36.17
C ASN A 158 29.77 26.03 35.61
N GLN A 159 29.06 27.14 35.48
CA GLN A 159 29.63 28.46 35.21
C GLN A 159 29.02 29.42 36.21
N ASP A 160 29.85 30.14 36.98
CA ASP A 160 29.42 31.13 37.97
C ASP A 160 28.36 30.61 38.97
N ASN A 161 28.60 29.42 39.55
CA ASN A 161 27.67 28.72 40.47
C ASN A 161 26.29 28.40 39.87
N LYS A 162 26.11 28.50 38.55
CA LYS A 162 24.90 28.05 37.85
C LYS A 162 25.20 26.79 37.05
N ARG A 163 24.34 25.79 37.22
CA ARG A 163 24.36 24.57 36.40
C ARG A 163 23.77 24.91 35.04
N LEU A 164 24.63 25.01 34.03
CA LEU A 164 24.22 25.29 32.66
C LEU A 164 24.12 23.98 31.86
N ARG A 165 23.15 23.94 30.96
CA ARG A 165 23.03 22.90 29.94
C ARG A 165 23.04 23.58 28.58
N LEU A 166 23.81 23.04 27.64
CA LEU A 166 23.80 23.52 26.27
C LEU A 166 22.42 23.27 25.66
N ALA A 167 21.75 24.34 25.23
CA ALA A 167 20.52 24.23 24.48
C ALA A 167 20.84 23.70 23.07
N GLN A 168 19.94 22.87 22.53
CA GLN A 168 20.00 22.40 21.13
C GLN A 168 21.24 21.56 20.77
N MET A 169 21.76 20.76 21.71
CA MET A 169 22.77 19.76 21.34
C MET A 169 22.15 18.67 20.45
N PRO A 170 22.85 18.25 19.37
CA PRO A 170 22.44 17.08 18.60
C PRO A 170 22.49 15.83 19.49
N ALA A 171 21.59 14.88 19.23
CA ALA A 171 21.54 13.61 19.93
C ALA A 171 22.59 12.63 19.38
N TYR A 172 22.87 12.70 18.07
CA TYR A 172 23.82 11.81 17.41
C TYR A 172 24.76 12.59 16.50
N LEU A 173 25.99 12.08 16.39
CA LEU A 173 27.04 12.59 15.51
C LEU A 173 27.62 11.43 14.69
N GLY A 174 27.53 11.53 13.36
CA GLY A 174 28.25 10.67 12.44
C GLY A 174 29.55 11.34 12.06
N ILE A 175 30.70 10.68 12.28
CA ILE A 175 32.02 11.19 11.89
C ILE A 175 32.62 10.27 10.82
N ASN A 176 33.05 10.88 9.73
CA ASN A 176 33.81 10.19 8.71
C ASN A 176 35.30 10.56 8.81
N SER A 177 36.12 9.64 9.29
CA SER A 177 37.55 9.88 9.47
C SER A 177 38.31 10.05 8.16
N LYS A 178 37.84 9.45 7.06
CA LYS A 178 38.50 9.50 5.74
C LYS A 178 38.21 10.79 4.98
N SER A 179 36.97 11.27 5.05
CA SER A 179 36.53 12.48 4.33
C SER A 179 36.50 13.73 5.21
N HIS A 180 36.78 13.61 6.51
CA HIS A 180 36.69 14.69 7.50
C HIS A 180 35.31 15.38 7.55
N ARG A 181 34.26 14.66 7.14
CA ARG A 181 32.88 15.14 7.20
C ARG A 181 32.22 14.67 8.49
N PHE A 182 31.31 15.49 8.99
CA PHE A 182 30.42 15.10 10.07
C PHE A 182 28.97 15.37 9.68
N ILE A 183 28.07 14.52 10.16
CA ILE A 183 26.62 14.71 10.07
C ILE A 183 26.08 14.67 11.49
N ARG A 184 25.08 15.52 11.77
CA ARG A 184 24.48 15.66 13.09
C ARG A 184 22.99 15.44 13.00
N TRP A 185 22.41 14.83 14.02
CA TRP A 185 20.98 14.62 14.11
C TRP A 185 20.44 15.13 15.43
N SER A 186 19.35 15.88 15.37
CA SER A 186 18.53 16.19 16.54
C SER A 186 17.86 14.92 17.08
N LYS A 187 17.25 15.02 18.27
CA LYS A 187 16.53 13.88 18.84
C LYS A 187 15.32 13.50 17.98
N GLU A 188 14.65 14.48 17.39
CA GLU A 188 13.51 14.31 16.51
C GLU A 188 13.92 13.70 15.17
N GLU A 189 15.01 14.18 14.57
CA GLU A 189 15.56 13.63 13.32
C GLU A 189 16.02 12.18 13.50
N ALA A 190 16.68 11.89 14.62
CA ALA A 190 17.16 10.56 14.98
C ALA A 190 16.04 9.55 15.29
N ALA A 191 14.85 10.01 15.71
CA ALA A 191 13.75 9.12 16.07
C ALA A 191 13.26 8.26 14.89
N ALA A 192 13.49 8.71 13.66
CA ALA A 192 13.14 7.99 12.44
C ALA A 192 14.26 7.05 11.94
N CYS A 193 15.36 6.91 12.67
CA CYS A 193 16.57 6.23 12.22
C CYS A 193 16.99 5.10 13.17
N ASP A 194 17.19 3.91 12.60
CA ASP A 194 17.74 2.76 13.33
C ASP A 194 19.27 2.74 13.16
N PHE A 195 19.93 3.39 14.09
CA PHE A 195 21.38 3.51 14.14
C PHE A 195 22.12 2.23 14.57
N LEU A 196 21.41 1.21 15.04
CA LEU A 196 22.01 -0.11 15.30
C LEU A 196 22.25 -0.89 14.00
N GLN A 197 21.52 -0.54 12.94
CA GLN A 197 21.59 -1.22 11.64
C GLN A 197 22.11 -0.33 10.50
N MET A 198 22.03 1.00 10.64
CA MET A 198 22.37 1.95 9.58
C MET A 198 23.33 3.05 10.06
N THR A 199 24.29 3.43 9.21
CA THR A 199 25.30 4.47 9.53
C THR A 199 24.88 5.89 9.16
N THR A 200 23.76 6.07 8.45
CA THR A 200 23.26 7.38 8.01
C THR A 200 21.75 7.45 8.14
N CYS A 201 21.26 8.55 8.72
CA CYS A 201 19.83 8.85 8.82
C CYS A 201 19.32 9.43 7.49
N ARG A 202 18.07 9.11 7.16
CA ARG A 202 17.34 9.39 5.91
C ARG A 202 17.57 10.82 5.39
N GLU A 203 18.21 10.99 4.23
CA GLU A 203 17.97 12.18 3.40
C GLU A 203 16.70 11.91 2.56
N SER A 204 15.57 12.47 2.99
CA SER A 204 14.42 12.62 2.10
C SER A 204 14.81 13.59 0.99
N PRO A 205 14.56 13.29 -0.29
CA PRO A 205 14.61 14.31 -1.34
C PRO A 205 13.74 15.50 -0.92
N VAL A 206 14.29 16.71 -1.03
CA VAL A 206 13.52 17.95 -0.85
C VAL A 206 12.62 18.09 -2.09
N ARG A 207 11.34 18.43 -1.88
CA ARG A 207 10.37 18.70 -2.95
C ARG A 207 10.91 19.73 -3.94
#